data_AF-A0A969M6T7-F1
#
_entry.id   AF-A0A969M6T7-F1
#
_cell.length_a   1.000
_cell.length_b   1.000
_cell.length_c   1.000
_cell.angle_alpha   90.00
_cell.angle_beta   90.00
_cell.angle_gamma   90.00
#
_symmetry.space_group_name_H-M   'P 1'
#
loop_
_entity.id
_entity.type
_entity.pdbx_description
1 polymer ?
#
loop_
_entity_poly.entity_id
_entity_poly.type
_entity_poly.pdbx_seq_one_letter_code
_entity_poly.pdbx_strand_id
1 'polypeptide(L)' 'MVTALPGQVTRIKALFDKTGRYVWHCHILSHEDHEMMRPLEVVPAPAS' A
#
# COMPACT_ATOMS: atom_id res chain seq x y z
N MET A 1 -4.38 -8.39 0.76
CA MET A 1 -5.55 -7.49 0.72
C MET A 1 -6.10 -7.33 2.12
N VAL A 2 -6.63 -6.15 2.46
CA VAL A 2 -7.33 -5.89 3.72
C VAL A 2 -8.69 -5.27 3.41
N THR A 3 -9.69 -5.52 4.26
CA THR A 3 -11.01 -4.88 4.15
C THR A 3 -11.06 -3.69 5.11
N ALA A 4 -11.48 -2.53 4.61
CA ALA A 4 -11.77 -1.35 5.41
C ALA A 4 -13.14 -0.81 4.98
N LEU A 5 -14.12 -0.88 5.88
CA LEU A 5 -15.47 -0.38 5.63
C LEU A 5 -15.52 1.16 5.72
N PRO A 6 -16.58 1.83 5.23
CA PRO A 6 -16.74 3.27 5.38
C PRO A 6 -16.61 3.71 6.85
N GLY A 7 -15.73 4.69 7.11
CA GLY A 7 -15.45 5.21 8.46
C GLY A 7 -14.47 4.37 9.30
N GLN A 8 -14.03 3.22 8.80
CA GLN A 8 -13.06 2.36 9.49
C GLN A 8 -11.62 2.76 9.19
N VAL A 9 -10.79 2.85 10.24
CA VAL A 9 -9.34 3.04 10.12
C VAL A 9 -8.63 1.73 10.43
N THR A 10 -7.84 1.24 9.47
CA THR A 10 -7.03 0.02 9.62
C THR A 10 -5.55 0.38 9.63
N ARG A 11 -4.78 -0.13 10.60
CA ARG A 11 -3.32 -0.02 10.62
C ARG A 11 -2.69 -1.33 10.17
N ILE A 12 -1.68 -1.25 9.31
CA ILE A 12 -0.96 -2.41 8.77
C ILE A 12 0.50 -2.33 9.17
N LYS A 13 1.06 -3.46 9.62
CA LYS A 13 2.50 -3.67 9.75
C LYS A 13 2.90 -4.68 8.69
N ALA A 14 3.77 -4.27 7.78
CA ALA A 14 4.29 -5.12 6.71
C ALA A 14 5.82 -5.24 6.87
N LEU A 15 6.34 -6.44 6.58
CA LEU A 15 7.77 -6.69 6.47
C LEU A 15 8.13 -6.70 4.99
N PHE A 16 9.21 -6.02 4.63
CA PHE A 16 9.73 -6.01 3.26
C PHE A 16 11.13 -6.63 3.27
N ASP A 17 11.27 -7.74 2.56
CA ASP A 17 12.52 -8.47 2.37
C ASP A 17 13.32 -7.98 1.16
N LYS A 18 12.67 -7.23 0.26
CA LYS A 18 13.25 -6.69 -0.97
C LYS A 18 12.94 -5.21 -1.10
N THR A 19 13.86 -4.49 -1.73
CA THR A 19 13.63 -3.11 -2.16
C THR A 19 12.93 -3.09 -3.51
N GLY A 20 12.29 -1.96 -3.83
CA GLY A 20 11.62 -1.76 -5.10
C GLY A 20 10.24 -1.11 -4.97
N ARG A 21 9.51 -1.10 -6.09
CA ARG A 21 8.16 -0.54 -6.16
C ARG A 21 7.13 -1.64 -5.94
N TYR A 22 6.25 -1.39 -4.97
CA TYR A 22 5.12 -2.22 -4.64
C TYR A 22 3.82 -1.51 -5.06
N VAL A 23 2.84 -2.29 -5.51
CA VAL A 23 1.51 -1.76 -5.82
C VAL A 23 0.74 -1.63 -4.51
N TRP A 24 0.25 -0.43 -4.23
CA TRP A 24 -0.64 -0.16 -3.12
C TRP A 24 -1.95 0.40 -3.66
N HIS A 25 -2.98 -0.43 -3.67
CA HIS A 25 -4.29 -0.08 -4.22
C HIS A 25 -5.45 -0.80 -3.55
N CYS A 26 -6.65 -0.26 -3.71
CA CYS A 26 -7.89 -0.98 -3.43
C CYS A 26 -8.14 -2.03 -4.52
N HIS A 27 -8.63 -3.21 -4.14
CA HIS A 27 -9.05 -4.25 -5.10
C HIS A 27 -10.49 -3.99 -5.64
N ILE A 28 -10.88 -2.71 -5.72
CA ILE A 28 -12.18 -2.26 -6.22
C ILE A 28 -11.88 -1.37 -7.41
N LEU A 29 -12.20 -1.84 -8.62
CA LEU A 29 -11.81 -1.20 -9.88
C LEU A 29 -12.25 0.28 -9.94
N SER A 30 -13.49 0.58 -9.54
CA SER A 30 -14.01 1.95 -9.51
C SER A 30 -13.24 2.89 -8.58
N HIS A 31 -12.59 2.38 -7.53
CA HIS A 31 -11.74 3.21 -6.67
C HIS A 31 -10.33 3.37 -7.24
N GLU A 32 -9.82 2.35 -7.90
CA GLU A 32 -8.54 2.38 -8.60
C GLU A 32 -8.51 3.47 -9.68
N ASP A 33 -9.59 3.59 -10.46
CA ASP A 33 -9.78 4.66 -11.47
C ASP A 33 -9.87 6.07 -10.84
N HIS A 34 -10.20 6.16 -9.55
CA HIS A 34 -10.30 7.41 -8.79
C HIS A 34 -9.00 7.72 -8.02
N GLU A 35 -7.85 7.41 -8.59
CA GLU A 35 -6.51 7.73 -8.07
C GLU A 35 -6.17 7.04 -6.73
N MET A 36 -6.85 5.94 -6.39
CA MET A 36 -6.53 5.08 -5.23
C MET A 36 -5.48 4.01 -5.54
N MET A 37 -4.82 4.11 -6.70
CA MET A 37 -3.58 3.41 -7.01
C MET A 37 -2.38 4.29 -6.73
N ARG A 38 -1.58 3.95 -5.72
CA ARG A 38 -0.33 4.66 -5.44
C ARG A 38 0.83 3.69 -5.38
N PRO A 39 1.97 3.97 -6.04
CA PRO A 39 3.17 3.16 -5.85
C PRO A 39 3.71 3.40 -4.44
N LEU A 40 4.11 2.32 -3.77
CA LEU A 40 4.89 2.38 -2.54
C LEU A 40 6.34 2.02 -2.89
N GLU A 41 7.27 2.93 -2.66
CA GLU A 41 8.69 2.67 -2.86
C GLU A 41 9.34 2.23 -1.55
N VAL A 42 9.94 1.04 -1.57
CA VAL A 42 10.74 0.52 -0.47
C VAL A 42 12.21 0.69 -0.85
N VAL A 43 12.88 1.57 -0.14
CA VAL A 43 14.31 1.86 -0.31
C VAL A 43 15.15 1.06 0.67
N PRO A 44 16.46 0.87 0.41
CA PRO A 44 17.36 0.31 1.41
C PRO A 44 17.28 1.08 2.72
N ALA A 45 17.40 0.37 3.84
CA ALA A 45 17.54 1.04 5.13
C ALA A 45 18.76 1.96 5.09
N PRO A 46 18.69 3.16 5.70
CA PRO A 46 19.85 4.05 5.78
C PRO A 46 21.02 3.31 6.45
N ALA A 47 22.21 3.43 5.86
CA ALA A 47 23.43 2.98 6.51
C ALA A 47 23.69 3.90 7.71
N SER A 48 23.81 3.31 8.90
CA SER A 48 24.16 4.00 10.14
C SER A 48 25.56 4.61 10.09
#